data_AF-A0A7Y5RAP5-F1
#
_entry.id   AF-A0A7Y5RAP5-F1
#
_cell.length_a   1.000
_cell.length_b   1.000
_cell.length_c   1.000
_cell.angle_alpha   90.00
_cell.angle_beta   90.00
_cell.angle_gamma   90.00
#
_symmetry.space_group_name_H-M   'P 1'
#
loop_
_entity.id
_entity.type
_entity.pdbx_description
1 polymer ?
#
loop_
_entity_poly.entity_id
_entity_poly.type
_entity_poly.pdbx_seq_one_letter_code
_entity_poly.pdbx_strand_id
1 'polypeptide(L)'
;MYKHFLISCVFTVLFFAEAFSQKHDYIWLMGNDHPTNSEFSGIVIDFNTQPPDIYYEFRDMFFFQTNASMCDTAGNLLFYTNGIYVANALGEPMENGEGLNPGEQAEIWQDYGYILDQGAIALPAP
;
A
#
# COMPACT_ATOMS: atom_id res chain seq x y z
N MET A 1 39.92 5.73 30.38
CA MET A 1 38.92 4.85 31.04
C MET A 1 37.49 5.28 30.73
N TYR A 2 37.08 6.53 31.03
CA TYR A 2 35.71 7.02 30.77
C TYR A 2 35.24 7.00 29.31
N LYS A 3 36.14 7.26 28.34
CA LYS A 3 35.81 7.25 26.90
C LYS A 3 35.38 5.88 26.39
N HIS A 4 36.06 4.81 26.80
CA HIS A 4 35.72 3.44 26.39
C HIS A 4 34.43 2.94 27.06
N PHE A 5 34.19 3.35 28.30
CA PHE A 5 32.95 3.08 29.00
C PHE A 5 31.74 3.75 28.32
N LEU A 6 31.87 5.02 27.94
CA LEU A 6 30.83 5.76 27.19
C LEU A 6 30.52 5.11 25.83
N ILE A 7 31.54 4.70 25.07
CA ILE A 7 31.34 4.02 23.79
C ILE A 7 30.61 2.68 23.99
N SER A 8 31.01 1.91 25.01
CA SER A 8 30.34 0.66 25.36
C SER A 8 28.86 0.87 25.68
N CYS A 9 28.51 1.89 26.47
CA CYS A 9 27.11 2.21 26.79
C CYS A 9 26.30 2.59 25.55
N VAL A 10 26.85 3.39 24.63
CA VAL A 10 26.17 3.77 23.38
C VAL A 10 25.88 2.55 22.52
N PHE A 11 26.85 1.64 22.36
CA PHE A 11 26.63 0.40 21.60
C PHE A 11 25.58 -0.50 22.24
N THR A 12 25.52 -0.59 23.57
CA THR A 12 24.48 -1.37 24.25
C THR A 12 23.08 -0.76 24.03
N VAL A 13 22.93 0.57 24.12
CA VAL A 13 21.63 1.23 23.89
C VAL A 13 21.13 1.03 22.46
N LEU A 14 22.03 1.13 21.47
CA LEU A 14 21.67 0.90 20.06
C LEU A 14 21.32 -0.56 19.76
N PHE A 15 21.91 -1.52 20.49
CA PHE A 15 21.63 -2.95 20.30
C PHE A 15 20.25 -3.37 20.84
N PHE A 16 19.70 -2.62 21.80
CA PHE A 16 18.36 -2.85 22.37
C PHE A 16 17.31 -1.86 21.87
N ALA A 17 17.65 -0.98 20.93
CA ALA A 17 16.69 -0.07 20.34
C ALA A 17 15.82 -0.84 19.33
N GLU A 18 14.54 -1.04 19.66
CA GLU A 18 13.56 -1.48 18.67
C GLU A 18 13.30 -0.32 17.69
N ALA A 19 13.64 -0.53 16.42
CA ALA A 19 13.26 0.39 15.37
C ALA A 19 11.81 0.12 14.98
N PHE A 20 10.90 1.03 15.33
CA PHE A 20 9.55 1.00 14.79
C PHE A 20 9.59 1.52 13.35
N SER A 21 9.36 0.64 12.39
CA SER A 21 9.06 1.08 11.02
C SER A 21 7.74 1.85 11.03
N GLN A 22 7.65 2.86 10.18
CA GLN A 22 6.39 3.55 9.95
C GLN A 22 5.42 2.59 9.28
N LYS A 23 4.17 2.51 9.75
CA LYS A 23 3.17 1.54 9.28
C LYS A 23 2.55 1.86 7.92
N HIS A 24 3.29 2.59 7.11
CA HIS A 24 2.85 3.19 5.86
C HIS A 24 2.50 2.19 4.75
N ASP A 25 3.02 0.98 4.85
CA ASP A 25 2.83 -0.10 3.88
C ASP A 25 2.28 -1.38 4.55
N TYR A 26 1.27 -1.21 5.42
CA TYR A 26 0.73 -2.31 6.23
C TYR A 26 -0.49 -3.01 5.63
N ILE A 27 -1.06 -2.46 4.56
CA ILE A 27 -2.21 -3.03 3.85
C ILE A 27 -1.84 -3.17 2.38
N TRP A 28 -1.70 -4.40 1.91
CA TRP A 28 -1.47 -4.69 0.50
C TRP A 28 -2.77 -5.14 -0.16
N LEU A 29 -3.14 -4.42 -1.22
CA LEU A 29 -4.33 -4.68 -2.02
C LEU A 29 -3.92 -5.25 -3.38
N MET A 30 -4.54 -6.37 -3.76
CA MET A 30 -4.22 -7.09 -4.99
C MET A 30 -5.47 -7.76 -5.56
N GLY A 31 -5.35 -8.31 -6.76
CA GLY A 31 -6.39 -9.16 -7.33
C GLY A 31 -7.48 -8.38 -8.06
N ASN A 32 -8.57 -9.08 -8.34
CA ASN A 32 -9.59 -8.70 -9.33
C ASN A 32 -10.92 -8.33 -8.65
N ASP A 33 -11.84 -7.74 -9.41
CA ASP A 33 -13.09 -7.15 -8.95
C ASP A 33 -14.28 -8.12 -9.04
N HIS A 34 -14.09 -9.45 -8.92
CA HIS A 34 -15.21 -10.36 -9.16
C HIS A 34 -16.16 -10.43 -7.94
N PRO A 35 -17.45 -10.02 -8.07
CA PRO A 35 -18.38 -9.85 -6.94
C PRO A 35 -18.85 -11.16 -6.32
N THR A 36 -18.83 -12.26 -7.07
CA THR A 36 -19.45 -13.53 -6.68
C THR A 36 -18.50 -14.73 -6.70
N ASN A 37 -17.25 -14.53 -7.13
CA ASN A 37 -16.29 -15.62 -7.24
C ASN A 37 -15.04 -15.25 -6.44
N SER A 38 -14.92 -15.85 -5.26
CA SER A 38 -13.80 -15.66 -4.34
C SER A 38 -12.45 -16.04 -4.95
N GLU A 39 -12.41 -16.90 -5.97
CA GLU A 39 -11.17 -17.23 -6.70
C GLU A 39 -10.63 -16.05 -7.52
N PHE A 40 -11.49 -15.07 -7.82
CA PHE A 40 -11.16 -13.85 -8.56
C PHE A 40 -11.53 -12.58 -7.78
N SER A 41 -11.68 -12.67 -6.46
CA SER A 41 -11.93 -11.49 -5.62
C SER A 41 -10.61 -10.78 -5.26
N GLY A 42 -10.74 -9.53 -4.79
CA GLY A 42 -9.63 -8.78 -4.26
C GLY A 42 -9.04 -9.48 -3.04
N ILE A 43 -7.72 -9.49 -2.96
CA ILE A 43 -6.96 -10.05 -1.85
C ILE A 43 -6.41 -8.89 -1.04
N VAL A 44 -6.61 -8.97 0.28
CA VAL A 44 -5.99 -8.07 1.24
C VAL A 44 -4.99 -8.87 2.07
N ILE A 45 -3.76 -8.35 2.17
CA ILE A 45 -2.76 -8.81 3.13
C ILE A 45 -2.60 -7.69 4.17
N ASP A 46 -2.97 -7.98 5.41
CA ASP A 46 -2.93 -7.04 6.52
C ASP A 46 -1.79 -7.41 7.48
N PHE A 47 -0.78 -6.54 7.53
CA PHE A 47 0.42 -6.69 8.37
C PHE A 47 0.23 -6.14 9.79
N ASN A 48 -0.98 -5.74 10.20
CA ASN A 48 -1.25 -5.32 11.57
C ASN A 48 -1.27 -6.48 12.57
N THR A 49 -1.32 -7.72 12.09
CA THR A 49 -1.25 -8.95 12.89
C THR A 49 0.02 -9.75 12.61
N GLN A 50 0.37 -10.65 13.53
CA GLN A 50 1.48 -11.59 13.36
C GLN A 50 1.01 -13.02 13.66
N PRO A 51 0.97 -13.93 12.67
CA PRO A 51 1.26 -13.71 11.24
C PRO A 51 0.26 -12.73 10.58
N PRO A 52 0.58 -12.15 9.40
CA PRO A 52 -0.34 -11.28 8.67
C PRO A 52 -1.67 -11.96 8.34
N ASP A 53 -2.76 -11.22 8.45
CA ASP A 53 -4.08 -11.70 8.08
C ASP A 53 -4.24 -11.62 6.55
N ILE A 54 -4.81 -12.66 5.96
CA ILE A 54 -5.11 -12.71 4.52
C ILE A 54 -6.59 -13.00 4.35
N TYR A 55 -7.31 -12.10 3.69
CA TYR A 55 -8.74 -12.24 3.44
C TYR A 55 -9.14 -11.69 2.07
N TYR A 56 -10.33 -12.11 1.63
CA TYR A 56 -10.92 -11.62 0.39
C TYR A 56 -11.82 -10.43 0.68
N GLU A 57 -11.69 -9.40 -0.14
CA GLU A 57 -12.54 -8.22 -0.12
C GLU A 57 -12.95 -7.89 -1.55
N PHE A 58 -14.25 -7.67 -1.75
CA PHE A 58 -14.72 -7.13 -3.02
C PHE A 58 -14.31 -5.66 -3.13
N ARG A 59 -13.67 -5.30 -4.24
CA ARG A 59 -13.34 -3.92 -4.59
C ARG A 59 -13.62 -3.73 -6.07
N ASP A 60 -14.23 -2.62 -6.46
CA ASP A 60 -14.47 -2.29 -7.88
C ASP A 60 -13.15 -2.04 -8.64
N MET A 61 -12.04 -1.73 -7.95
CA MET A 61 -10.74 -1.50 -8.57
C MET A 61 -9.99 -2.81 -8.81
N PHE A 62 -9.76 -3.17 -10.08
CA PHE A 62 -8.83 -4.23 -10.46
C PHE A 62 -7.37 -3.71 -10.44
N PHE A 63 -6.46 -4.46 -9.80
CA PHE A 63 -5.02 -4.34 -9.89
C PHE A 63 -4.39 -5.35 -10.87
N PHE A 64 -4.21 -4.97 -12.13
CA PHE A 64 -3.50 -5.82 -13.10
C PHE A 64 -1.98 -5.78 -12.97
N GLN A 65 -1.35 -4.59 -12.99
CA GLN A 65 0.11 -4.42 -12.82
C GLN A 65 0.46 -3.26 -11.88
N THR A 66 0.10 -2.03 -12.25
CA THR A 66 0.36 -0.87 -11.40
C THR A 66 -0.47 -1.00 -10.13
N ASN A 67 0.18 -0.90 -8.98
CA ASN A 67 -0.47 -0.76 -7.69
C ASN A 67 0.36 0.14 -6.77
N ALA A 68 -0.31 0.86 -5.88
CA ALA A 68 0.29 1.47 -4.71
C ALA A 68 -0.80 1.69 -3.67
N SER A 69 -0.47 1.50 -2.39
CA SER A 69 -1.34 1.81 -1.26
C SER A 69 -0.55 2.61 -0.22
N MET A 70 -1.27 3.35 0.60
CA MET A 70 -0.70 4.17 1.67
C MET A 70 -1.54 3.99 2.92
N CYS A 71 -0.88 3.69 4.04
CA CYS A 71 -1.48 3.68 5.36
C CYS A 71 -1.05 4.89 6.19
N ASP A 72 -1.82 5.22 7.22
CA ASP A 72 -1.42 6.17 8.25
C ASP A 72 -0.33 5.58 9.17
N THR A 73 0.11 6.36 10.16
CA THR A 73 1.13 5.91 11.12
C THR A 73 0.65 4.79 12.05
N ALA A 74 -0.66 4.56 12.14
CA ALA A 74 -1.26 3.48 12.93
C ALA A 74 -1.48 2.18 12.12
N GLY A 75 -1.30 2.23 10.79
CA GLY A 75 -1.47 1.10 9.87
C GLY A 75 -2.87 1.00 9.28
N ASN A 76 -3.67 2.06 9.35
CA ASN A 76 -4.97 2.13 8.69
C ASN A 76 -4.80 2.61 7.25
N LEU A 77 -5.45 1.96 6.29
CA LEU A 77 -5.45 2.38 4.89
C LEU A 77 -5.98 3.81 4.75
N LEU A 78 -5.26 4.66 4.00
CA LEU A 78 -5.66 6.03 3.64
C LEU A 78 -6.18 6.08 2.21
N PHE A 79 -5.39 5.58 1.27
CA PHE A 79 -5.72 5.56 -0.16
C PHE A 79 -4.96 4.45 -0.88
N TYR A 80 -5.39 4.17 -2.11
CA TYR A 80 -4.71 3.26 -3.03
C TYR A 80 -5.00 3.60 -4.49
N THR A 81 -4.21 3.06 -5.40
CA THR A 81 -4.36 3.26 -6.83
C THR A 81 -3.92 2.04 -7.62
N ASN A 82 -4.57 1.80 -8.75
CA ASN A 82 -4.14 0.87 -9.81
C ASN A 82 -3.50 1.60 -11.00
N GLY A 83 -3.17 2.89 -10.85
CA GLY A 83 -2.64 3.76 -11.91
C GLY A 83 -3.69 4.41 -12.82
N ILE A 84 -4.97 4.01 -12.76
CA ILE A 84 -6.08 4.67 -13.51
C ILE A 84 -6.68 5.79 -12.68
N TYR A 85 -7.01 5.50 -11.41
CA TYR A 85 -7.50 6.48 -10.46
C TYR A 85 -7.00 6.20 -9.04
N VAL A 86 -7.13 7.19 -8.17
CA VAL A 86 -6.83 7.07 -6.74
C VAL A 86 -8.15 6.93 -5.97
N ALA A 87 -8.27 5.86 -5.20
CA ALA A 87 -9.41 5.61 -4.31
C ALA A 87 -9.05 5.91 -2.85
N ASN A 88 -10.02 6.38 -2.09
CA ASN A 88 -9.92 6.50 -0.64
C ASN A 88 -10.02 5.11 0.04
N ALA A 89 -9.89 5.06 1.36
CA ALA A 89 -10.02 3.82 2.13
C ALA A 89 -11.38 3.11 1.99
N LEU A 90 -12.44 3.84 1.63
CA LEU A 90 -13.79 3.31 1.38
C LEU A 90 -13.96 2.75 -0.04
N GLY A 91 -12.94 2.86 -0.88
CA GLY A 91 -12.96 2.43 -2.28
C GLY A 91 -13.62 3.41 -3.24
N GLU A 92 -13.89 4.63 -2.80
CA GLU A 92 -14.46 5.68 -3.66
C GLU A 92 -13.33 6.50 -4.30
N PRO A 93 -13.46 6.91 -5.57
CA PRO A 93 -12.52 7.84 -6.19
C PRO A 93 -12.34 9.12 -5.35
N MET A 94 -11.09 9.51 -5.12
CA MET A 94 -10.76 10.74 -4.41
C MET A 94 -11.00 11.98 -5.28
N GLU A 95 -11.21 13.14 -4.64
CA GLU A 95 -11.25 14.41 -5.36
C GLU A 95 -9.94 14.62 -6.14
N ASN A 96 -10.07 14.87 -7.45
CA ASN A 96 -8.94 14.94 -8.40
C ASN A 96 -8.11 13.65 -8.50
N GLY A 97 -8.68 12.51 -8.10
CA GLY A 97 -8.03 11.19 -8.17
C GLY A 97 -8.12 10.53 -9.54
N GLU A 98 -8.91 11.06 -10.47
CA GLU A 98 -9.10 10.53 -11.82
C GLU A 98 -8.36 11.36 -12.89
N GLY A 99 -8.16 10.78 -14.08
CA GLY A 99 -7.57 11.49 -15.21
C GLY A 99 -6.08 11.86 -15.05
N LEU A 100 -5.38 11.20 -14.12
CA LEU A 100 -3.98 11.47 -13.80
C LEU A 100 -3.02 11.08 -14.94
N ASN A 101 -3.36 10.03 -15.68
CA ASN A 101 -2.55 9.48 -16.77
C ASN A 101 -3.34 9.49 -18.08
N PRO A 102 -3.59 10.65 -18.72
CA PRO A 102 -4.38 10.69 -19.95
C PRO A 102 -3.64 9.99 -21.11
N GLY A 103 -4.40 9.31 -21.97
CA GLY A 103 -3.90 8.71 -23.21
C GLY A 103 -4.50 7.35 -23.53
N GLU A 104 -4.25 6.87 -24.74
CA GLU A 104 -4.77 5.60 -25.29
C GLU A 104 -4.55 4.41 -24.34
N GLN A 105 -3.41 4.37 -23.65
CA GLN A 105 -3.08 3.26 -22.75
C GLN A 105 -3.96 3.27 -21.49
N ALA A 106 -4.30 4.44 -20.95
CA ALA A 106 -5.24 4.48 -19.83
C ALA A 106 -6.66 4.15 -20.29
N GLU A 107 -7.05 4.56 -21.50
CA GLU A 107 -8.39 4.27 -22.05
C GLU A 107 -8.59 2.77 -22.33
N ILE A 108 -7.59 2.09 -22.90
CA ILE A 108 -7.66 0.66 -23.20
C ILE A 108 -7.70 -0.19 -21.91
N TRP A 109 -7.01 0.25 -20.86
CA TRP A 109 -6.82 -0.53 -19.64
C TRP A 109 -7.62 -0.02 -18.43
N GLN A 110 -8.59 0.88 -18.66
CA GLN A 110 -9.34 1.55 -17.58
C GLN A 110 -10.05 0.56 -16.62
N ASP A 111 -10.56 -0.56 -17.14
CA ASP A 111 -11.28 -1.57 -16.37
C ASP A 111 -10.36 -2.58 -15.66
N TYR A 112 -9.05 -2.57 -15.97
CA TYR A 112 -8.09 -3.58 -15.49
C TYR A 112 -7.01 -2.99 -14.57
N GLY A 113 -6.75 -1.69 -14.68
CA GLY A 113 -5.59 -1.05 -14.07
C GLY A 113 -4.46 -0.84 -15.08
N TYR A 114 -3.62 0.15 -14.80
CA TYR A 114 -2.58 0.58 -15.73
C TYR A 114 -1.49 -0.49 -15.88
N ILE A 115 -1.02 -0.69 -17.12
CA ILE A 115 -0.04 -1.72 -17.48
C ILE A 115 1.40 -1.21 -17.38
N LEU A 116 1.77 -0.72 -16.20
CA LEU A 116 3.13 -0.29 -15.92
C LEU A 116 3.63 -0.92 -14.61
N ASP A 117 4.52 -1.89 -14.73
CA ASP A 117 5.24 -2.46 -13.60
C ASP A 117 5.98 -1.35 -12.84
N GLN A 118 5.80 -1.30 -11.51
CA GLN A 118 6.37 -0.25 -10.65
C GLN A 118 5.98 1.18 -11.10
N GLY A 119 4.80 1.33 -11.71
CA GLY A 119 4.31 2.58 -12.28
C GLY A 119 3.79 3.61 -11.26
N ALA A 120 3.67 3.25 -9.99
CA ALA A 120 3.17 4.12 -8.93
C ALA A 120 4.00 3.97 -7.64
N ILE A 121 4.12 5.07 -6.90
CA ILE A 121 4.70 5.11 -5.56
C ILE A 121 3.89 6.08 -4.70
N ALA A 122 3.58 5.69 -3.47
CA ALA A 122 2.97 6.56 -2.47
C ALA A 122 4.01 6.93 -1.41
N LEU A 123 4.19 8.23 -1.17
CA LEU A 123 5.15 8.75 -0.21
C LEU A 123 4.47 9.77 0.72
N PRO A 124 4.83 9.82 2.02
CA PRO A 124 4.39 10.88 2.90
C PRO A 124 4.93 12.23 2.42
N ALA A 125 4.16 13.30 2.63
CA ALA A 125 4.63 14.65 2.39
C ALA A 125 5.82 14.99 3.33
N PRO A 126 6.79 15.81 2.87
CA PRO A 126 7.95 16.22 3.67
C PRO A 126 7.61 16.95 4.97
#